data_AF-A0A369KB89-F1
#
_entry.id   AF-A0A369KB89-F1
#
_cell.length_a   1.000
_cell.length_b   1.000
_cell.length_c   1.000
_cell.angle_alpha   90.00
_cell.angle_beta   90.00
_cell.angle_gamma   90.00
#
_symmetry.space_group_name_H-M   'P 1'
#
loop_
_entity.id
_entity.type
_entity.pdbx_description
1 polymer ?
#
loop_
_entity_poly.entity_id
_entity_poly.type
_entity_poly.pdbx_seq_one_letter_code
_entity_poly.pdbx_strand_id
1 'polypeptide(L)'
;MQRIEETTFVCIDCEATGLNLEQDRIIEIALAVFKNGQIEEEYTTLLDPGCPIPSASEKIHLIRNEMVKGQPIFLEVAPQIFSLLERGAVVGHSISFDLELIRKEAERSGLDWQGTPLLIDTLRLARSYGKCPLLSLDALCQHFGIPLECHHRAMSDVRSTISLFQRLVQGFTYLETVQTLLDKPIEMKFMPLGEYRGFAIRQLPLSYLKWATKKKFDLDLHYSLSKELQRRRNDVRN
;
A
#
# COMPACT_ATOMS: atom_id res chain seq x y z
N MET A 1 -25.74 -2.03 -2.79
CA MET A 1 -24.47 -2.70 -2.46
C MET A 1 -23.87 -3.23 -3.74
N GLN A 2 -22.70 -2.77 -4.11
CA GLN A 2 -22.00 -3.14 -5.34
C GLN A 2 -21.27 -4.47 -5.15
N ARG A 3 -21.48 -5.44 -6.03
CA ARG A 3 -20.79 -6.74 -5.99
C ARG A 3 -19.34 -6.58 -6.41
N ILE A 4 -18.40 -7.16 -5.65
CA ILE A 4 -16.96 -7.08 -5.94
C ILE A 4 -16.64 -7.60 -7.36
N GLU A 5 -17.27 -8.69 -7.78
CA GLU A 5 -17.07 -9.31 -9.10
C GLU A 5 -17.50 -8.41 -10.27
N GLU A 6 -18.43 -7.48 -10.02
CA GLU A 6 -18.96 -6.57 -11.03
C GLU A 6 -18.29 -5.18 -10.99
N THR A 7 -17.50 -4.91 -9.96
CA THR A 7 -16.77 -3.65 -9.76
C THR A 7 -15.52 -3.58 -10.61
N THR A 8 -15.30 -2.43 -11.24
CA THR A 8 -14.02 -2.06 -11.84
C THR A 8 -13.10 -1.48 -10.77
N PHE A 9 -11.87 -1.97 -10.75
CA PHE A 9 -10.82 -1.52 -9.86
C PHE A 9 -9.63 -1.00 -10.65
N VAL A 10 -8.80 -0.19 -10.00
CA VAL A 10 -7.55 0.33 -10.54
C VAL A 10 -6.46 0.00 -9.55
N CYS A 11 -5.58 -0.95 -9.84
CA CYS A 11 -4.45 -1.25 -8.98
C CYS A 11 -3.29 -0.31 -9.33
N ILE A 12 -2.60 0.22 -8.33
CA ILE A 12 -1.45 1.12 -8.53
C ILE A 12 -0.25 0.73 -7.67
N ASP A 13 0.93 1.12 -8.15
CA ASP A 13 2.21 1.07 -7.43
C ASP A 13 3.16 2.13 -8.00
N CYS A 14 3.96 2.76 -7.14
CA CYS A 14 4.97 3.73 -7.51
C CYS A 14 6.35 3.35 -6.94
N GLU A 15 7.37 3.44 -7.79
CA GLU A 15 8.76 3.51 -7.34
C GLU A 15 9.18 4.97 -7.22
N ALA A 16 9.97 5.28 -6.20
CA ALA A 16 10.38 6.66 -5.88
C ALA A 16 11.86 6.76 -5.53
N THR A 17 12.39 7.99 -5.57
CA THR A 17 13.76 8.28 -5.12
C THR A 17 13.99 8.05 -3.62
N GLY A 18 12.91 7.88 -2.85
CA GLY A 18 12.95 7.65 -1.41
C GLY A 18 11.55 7.64 -0.80
N LEU A 19 11.47 7.85 0.52
CA LEU A 19 10.24 7.72 1.33
C LEU A 19 9.76 9.06 1.92
N ASN A 20 10.42 10.17 1.62
CA ASN A 20 10.05 11.50 2.10
C ASN A 20 9.11 12.17 1.09
N LEU A 21 7.81 12.15 1.37
CA LEU A 21 6.76 12.73 0.53
C LEU A 21 7.00 14.19 0.12
N GLU A 22 7.71 14.97 0.93
CA GLU A 22 7.98 16.39 0.63
C GLU A 22 9.13 16.59 -0.37
N GLN A 23 10.07 15.65 -0.44
CA GLN A 23 11.31 15.81 -1.23
C GLN A 23 11.44 14.79 -2.36
N ASP A 24 11.04 13.55 -2.11
CA ASP A 24 11.21 12.45 -3.03
C ASP A 24 10.22 12.50 -4.20
N ARG A 25 10.68 11.97 -5.33
CA ARG A 25 10.03 12.05 -6.64
C ARG A 25 9.69 10.65 -7.14
N ILE A 26 8.60 10.53 -7.90
CA ILE A 26 8.24 9.29 -8.59
C ILE A 26 9.21 9.07 -9.76
N ILE A 27 9.68 7.82 -9.93
CA ILE A 27 10.60 7.40 -11.00
C ILE A 27 10.03 6.28 -11.87
N GLU A 28 9.07 5.52 -11.35
CA GLU A 28 8.23 4.58 -12.12
C GLU A 28 6.82 4.62 -11.53
N ILE A 29 5.82 4.58 -12.38
CA ILE A 29 4.44 4.40 -11.96
C ILE A 29 3.81 3.29 -12.80
N ALA A 30 3.02 2.45 -12.15
CA ALA A 30 2.21 1.44 -12.80
C ALA A 30 0.75 1.54 -12.34
N LEU A 31 -0.16 1.39 -13.29
CA LEU A 31 -1.59 1.27 -13.06
C LEU A 31 -2.13 0.10 -13.89
N ALA A 32 -3.04 -0.67 -13.31
CA ALA A 32 -3.79 -1.68 -14.05
C ALA A 32 -5.28 -1.57 -13.73
N VAL A 33 -6.10 -1.40 -14.76
CA VAL A 33 -7.55 -1.48 -14.64
C VAL A 33 -7.96 -2.93 -14.74
N PHE A 34 -8.73 -3.41 -13.77
CA PHE A 34 -9.11 -4.80 -13.71
C PHE A 34 -10.53 -4.98 -13.17
N LYS A 35 -11.15 -6.09 -13.57
CA LYS A 35 -12.48 -6.51 -13.12
C LYS A 35 -12.48 -8.01 -12.92
N ASN A 36 -13.04 -8.47 -11.79
CA ASN A 36 -13.07 -9.89 -11.42
C ASN A 36 -11.69 -10.59 -11.53
N GLY A 37 -10.62 -9.88 -11.14
CA GLY A 37 -9.24 -10.37 -11.22
C GLY A 37 -8.64 -10.42 -12.63
N GLN A 38 -9.39 -10.06 -13.67
CA GLN A 38 -8.90 -9.97 -15.04
C GLN A 38 -8.48 -8.54 -15.35
N ILE A 39 -7.25 -8.37 -15.81
CA ILE A 39 -6.70 -7.08 -16.22
C ILE A 39 -7.26 -6.73 -17.60
N GLU A 40 -7.88 -5.55 -17.71
CA GLU A 40 -8.44 -5.00 -18.94
C GLU A 40 -7.46 -4.05 -19.62
N GLU A 41 -6.68 -3.31 -18.83
CA GLU A 41 -5.74 -2.32 -19.31
C GLU A 41 -4.56 -2.17 -18.34
N GLU A 42 -3.35 -2.03 -18.88
CA GLU A 42 -2.14 -1.75 -18.12
C GLU A 42 -1.50 -0.46 -18.64
N TYR A 43 -1.00 0.34 -17.72
CA TYR A 43 -0.20 1.52 -18.01
C TYR A 43 1.03 1.50 -17.10
N THR A 44 2.21 1.68 -17.68
CA THR A 44 3.44 1.85 -16.92
C THR A 44 4.36 2.81 -17.64
N THR A 45 5.06 3.65 -16.88
CA THR A 45 6.06 4.55 -17.42
C THR A 45 7.15 4.80 -16.38
N LEU A 46 8.38 4.90 -16.87
CA LEU A 46 9.45 5.57 -16.12
C LEU A 46 9.21 7.08 -16.20
N LEU A 47 9.70 7.81 -15.21
CA LEU A 47 9.63 9.27 -15.15
C LEU A 47 11.00 9.86 -14.90
N ASP A 48 11.30 10.99 -15.54
CA ASP A 48 12.46 11.80 -15.19
C ASP A 48 12.12 12.60 -13.91
N PRO A 49 12.73 12.28 -12.75
CA PRO A 49 12.43 12.96 -11.50
C PRO A 49 13.05 14.37 -11.42
N GLY A 50 13.89 14.77 -12.39
CA GLY A 50 14.63 16.03 -12.35
C GLY A 50 15.65 16.14 -11.21
N CYS A 51 15.95 15.04 -10.53
CA CYS A 51 16.94 14.94 -9.46
C CYS A 51 17.67 13.58 -9.49
N PRO A 52 18.87 13.47 -8.89
CA PRO A 52 19.57 12.19 -8.85
C PRO A 52 18.82 11.15 -8.01
N ILE A 53 18.69 9.93 -8.53
CA ILE A 53 18.19 8.77 -7.77
C ILE A 53 19.24 8.36 -6.73
N PRO A 54 18.92 8.35 -5.42
CA PRO A 54 19.84 7.88 -4.38
C PRO A 54 20.15 6.39 -4.51
N SER A 55 21.41 6.01 -4.26
CA SER A 55 21.84 4.60 -4.36
C SER A 55 21.09 3.65 -3.42
N ALA A 56 20.47 4.15 -2.36
CA ALA A 56 19.65 3.34 -1.47
C ALA A 56 18.33 2.91 -2.14
N SER A 57 17.67 3.79 -2.92
CA SER A 57 16.46 3.42 -3.65
C SER A 57 16.82 2.58 -4.88
N GLU A 58 17.87 2.96 -5.61
CA GLU A 58 18.35 2.18 -6.77
C GLU A 58 18.61 0.70 -6.44
N LYS A 59 19.14 0.40 -5.24
CA LYS A 59 19.35 -0.99 -4.80
C LYS A 59 18.07 -1.81 -4.61
N ILE A 60 16.93 -1.15 -4.43
CA ILE A 60 15.63 -1.77 -4.21
C ILE A 60 15.00 -2.07 -5.58
N HIS A 61 14.72 -1.03 -6.37
CA HIS A 61 13.97 -1.13 -7.62
C HIS A 61 14.83 -1.29 -8.88
N LEU A 62 16.15 -1.20 -8.75
CA LEU A 62 17.13 -1.38 -9.84
C LEU A 62 16.99 -0.38 -11.01
N ILE A 63 16.31 0.76 -10.77
CA ILE A 63 16.15 1.85 -11.74
C ILE A 63 17.29 2.82 -11.53
N ARG A 64 18.12 2.97 -12.57
CA ARG A 64 19.30 3.83 -12.57
C ARG A 64 18.99 5.19 -13.17
N ASN A 65 19.81 6.18 -12.84
CA ASN A 65 19.71 7.54 -13.40
C ASN A 65 19.69 7.55 -14.94
N GLU A 66 20.42 6.64 -15.59
CA GLU A 66 20.45 6.54 -17.05
C GLU A 66 19.13 6.04 -17.66
N MET A 67 18.33 5.28 -16.90
CA MET A 67 17.07 4.72 -17.37
C MET A 67 15.95 5.77 -17.41
N VAL A 68 15.99 6.71 -16.46
CA VAL A 68 15.00 7.79 -16.34
C VAL A 68 15.35 9.02 -17.19
N LYS A 69 16.59 9.11 -17.67
CA LYS A 69 17.02 10.24 -18.49
C LYS A 69 16.26 10.29 -19.81
N GLY A 70 15.56 11.41 -20.04
CA GLY A 70 14.77 11.62 -21.25
C GLY A 70 13.42 10.90 -21.25
N GLN A 71 13.03 10.30 -20.13
CA GLN A 71 11.65 9.88 -19.89
C GLN A 71 10.77 11.11 -19.64
N PRO A 72 9.44 11.00 -19.79
CA PRO A 72 8.56 12.11 -19.50
C PRO A 72 8.66 12.57 -18.03
N ILE A 73 8.42 13.85 -17.79
CA ILE A 73 8.19 14.34 -16.43
C ILE A 73 6.74 14.06 -16.02
N PHE A 74 6.46 14.10 -14.70
CA PHE A 74 5.12 13.80 -14.20
C PHE A 74 4.01 14.65 -14.85
N LEU A 75 4.25 15.95 -15.06
CA LEU A 75 3.28 16.86 -15.70
C LEU A 75 2.78 16.35 -17.06
N GLU A 76 3.64 15.69 -17.84
CA GLU A 76 3.32 15.21 -19.19
C GLU A 76 2.40 13.98 -19.17
N VAL A 77 2.48 13.16 -18.12
CA VAL A 77 1.70 11.91 -17.97
C VAL A 77 0.52 12.03 -17.01
N ALA A 78 0.48 13.08 -16.19
CA ALA A 78 -0.53 13.29 -15.16
C ALA A 78 -1.98 13.18 -15.67
N PRO A 79 -2.37 13.76 -16.83
CA PRO A 79 -3.73 13.63 -17.34
C PRO A 79 -4.16 12.18 -17.56
N GLN A 80 -3.25 11.33 -18.06
CA GLN A 80 -3.53 9.92 -18.28
C GLN A 80 -3.65 9.16 -16.95
N ILE A 81 -2.74 9.42 -16.00
CA ILE A 81 -2.77 8.81 -14.66
C ILE A 81 -4.08 9.15 -13.95
N PHE A 82 -4.49 10.42 -13.93
CA PHE A 82 -5.73 10.84 -13.28
C PHE A 82 -6.96 10.22 -13.94
N SER A 83 -7.00 10.20 -15.28
CA SER A 83 -8.09 9.55 -16.01
C SER A 83 -8.22 8.06 -15.66
N LEU A 84 -7.10 7.34 -15.51
CA LEU A 84 -7.10 5.95 -15.10
C LEU A 84 -7.58 5.77 -13.65
N LEU A 85 -7.10 6.60 -12.71
CA LEU A 85 -7.49 6.55 -11.30
C LEU A 85 -9.00 6.80 -11.09
N GLU A 86 -9.65 7.54 -11.98
CA GLU A 86 -11.08 7.82 -11.93
C GLU A 86 -11.96 6.67 -12.45
N ARG A 87 -11.38 5.61 -13.04
CA ARG A 87 -12.16 4.50 -13.62
C ARG A 87 -12.80 3.56 -12.61
N GLY A 88 -12.37 3.58 -11.34
CA GLY A 88 -12.86 2.63 -10.36
C GLY A 88 -12.31 2.83 -8.96
N ALA A 89 -12.56 1.85 -8.10
CA ALA A 89 -11.97 1.82 -6.77
C ALA A 89 -10.47 1.51 -6.87
N VAL A 90 -9.63 2.30 -6.19
CA VAL A 90 -8.20 2.19 -6.29
C VAL A 90 -7.68 1.19 -5.25
N VAL A 91 -6.90 0.21 -5.72
CA VAL A 91 -6.33 -0.89 -4.94
C VAL A 91 -4.82 -0.72 -4.90
N GLY A 92 -4.20 -0.99 -3.76
CA GLY A 92 -2.74 -0.95 -3.63
C GLY A 92 -2.28 -1.65 -2.35
N HIS A 93 -0.98 -1.66 -2.12
CA HIS A 93 -0.39 -2.23 -0.91
C HIS A 93 0.32 -1.13 -0.12
N SER A 94 -0.23 -0.69 1.01
CA SER A 94 0.17 0.57 1.67
C SER A 94 -0.12 1.81 0.80
N ILE A 95 -1.21 1.76 0.03
CA ILE A 95 -1.60 2.68 -1.05
C ILE A 95 -1.63 4.17 -0.70
N SER A 96 -1.80 4.51 0.58
CA SER A 96 -1.79 5.92 1.00
C SER A 96 -0.49 6.62 0.61
N PHE A 97 0.64 5.89 0.64
CA PHE A 97 1.94 6.43 0.26
C PHE A 97 1.99 6.79 -1.23
N ASP A 98 1.63 5.86 -2.12
CA ASP A 98 1.61 6.07 -3.57
C ASP A 98 0.71 7.25 -3.96
N LEU A 99 -0.48 7.33 -3.37
CA LEU A 99 -1.41 8.42 -3.64
C LEU A 99 -0.94 9.77 -3.09
N GLU A 100 -0.27 9.78 -1.95
CA GLU A 100 0.35 11.00 -1.42
C GLU A 100 1.51 11.46 -2.30
N LEU A 101 2.32 10.56 -2.84
CA LEU A 101 3.34 10.89 -3.84
C LEU A 101 2.72 11.49 -5.11
N ILE A 102 1.68 10.87 -5.66
CA ILE A 102 0.97 11.37 -6.86
C ILE A 102 0.40 12.77 -6.61
N ARG A 103 -0.20 13.02 -5.43
CA ARG A 103 -0.69 14.36 -5.05
C ARG A 103 0.44 15.38 -4.94
N LYS A 104 1.58 14.99 -4.38
CA LYS A 104 2.75 15.86 -4.25
C LYS A 104 3.37 16.19 -5.61
N GLU A 105 3.42 15.23 -6.53
CA GLU A 105 3.84 15.48 -7.91
C GLU A 105 2.86 16.40 -8.65
N ALA A 106 1.54 16.23 -8.44
CA ALA A 106 0.53 17.12 -8.98
C ALA A 106 0.71 18.57 -8.47
N GLU A 107 0.86 18.74 -7.16
CA GLU A 107 1.12 20.02 -6.50
C GLU A 107 2.38 20.70 -7.07
N ARG A 108 3.50 19.96 -7.17
CA ARG A 108 4.77 20.46 -7.76
C ARG A 108 4.62 20.87 -9.23
N SER A 109 3.73 20.19 -9.96
CA SER A 109 3.46 20.44 -11.38
C SER A 109 2.43 21.56 -11.60
N GLY A 110 1.93 22.20 -10.53
CA GLY A 110 0.88 23.21 -10.63
C GLY A 110 -0.49 22.65 -11.04
N LEU A 111 -0.69 21.34 -10.87
CA LEU A 111 -1.94 20.66 -11.16
C LEU A 111 -2.77 20.53 -9.88
N ASP A 112 -4.06 20.81 -9.98
CA ASP A 112 -5.02 20.59 -8.89
C ASP A 112 -5.79 19.28 -9.12
N TRP A 113 -5.23 18.17 -8.63
CA TRP A 113 -5.92 16.89 -8.67
C TRP A 113 -6.80 16.68 -7.44
N GLN A 114 -8.09 16.92 -7.60
CA GLN A 114 -9.12 16.80 -6.55
C GLN A 114 -9.71 15.38 -6.43
N GLY A 115 -9.04 14.38 -7.01
CA GLY A 115 -9.50 12.99 -7.01
C GLY A 115 -9.65 12.43 -5.59
N THR A 116 -10.85 11.94 -5.28
CA THR A 116 -11.17 11.25 -4.03
C THR A 116 -11.66 9.83 -4.30
N PRO A 117 -10.86 8.99 -4.99
CA PRO A 117 -11.28 7.63 -5.28
C PRO A 117 -11.47 6.84 -3.99
N LEU A 118 -12.35 5.84 -4.05
CA LEU A 118 -12.45 4.85 -3.00
C LEU A 118 -11.14 4.07 -2.91
N LEU A 119 -10.57 3.97 -1.71
CA LEU A 119 -9.29 3.27 -1.49
C LEU A 119 -9.49 1.90 -0.85
N ILE A 120 -8.78 0.91 -1.38
CA ILE A 120 -8.72 -0.44 -0.83
C ILE A 120 -7.26 -0.82 -0.63
N ASP A 121 -6.83 -0.77 0.62
CA ASP A 121 -5.47 -1.13 0.99
C ASP A 121 -5.37 -2.63 1.33
N THR A 122 -4.64 -3.37 0.49
CA THR A 122 -4.39 -4.80 0.69
C THR A 122 -3.56 -5.09 1.94
N LEU A 123 -2.71 -4.16 2.40
CA LEU A 123 -2.00 -4.29 3.67
C LEU A 123 -3.00 -4.35 4.83
N ARG A 124 -4.01 -3.47 4.81
CA ARG A 124 -5.05 -3.42 5.84
C ARG A 124 -5.98 -4.63 5.76
N LEU A 125 -6.36 -5.05 4.56
CA LEU A 125 -7.07 -6.32 4.36
C LEU A 125 -6.28 -7.52 4.93
N ALA A 126 -4.96 -7.57 4.71
CA ALA A 126 -4.10 -8.61 5.26
C ALA A 126 -4.00 -8.57 6.81
N ARG A 127 -4.00 -7.36 7.40
CA ARG A 127 -4.10 -7.19 8.87
C ARG A 127 -5.39 -7.79 9.40
N SER A 128 -6.52 -7.57 8.73
CA SER A 128 -7.82 -8.13 9.11
C SER A 128 -7.84 -9.65 8.95
N TYR A 129 -7.26 -10.18 7.87
CA TYR A 129 -7.09 -11.61 7.66
C TYR A 129 -6.35 -12.27 8.83
N GLY A 130 -5.28 -11.64 9.31
CA GLY A 130 -4.68 -11.94 10.62
C GLY A 130 -4.19 -13.38 10.78
N LYS A 131 -3.80 -14.05 9.68
CA LYS A 131 -3.15 -15.37 9.68
C LYS A 131 -1.71 -15.35 9.19
N CYS A 132 -1.22 -14.22 8.68
CA CYS A 132 0.17 -14.05 8.29
C CYS A 132 0.88 -13.06 9.25
N PRO A 133 2.03 -13.43 9.85
CA PRO A 133 2.74 -12.55 10.78
C PRO A 133 3.53 -11.45 10.09
N LEU A 134 3.92 -11.67 8.82
CA LEU A 134 4.64 -10.72 8.00
C LEU A 134 3.69 -10.17 6.94
N LEU A 135 3.73 -8.86 6.75
CA LEU A 135 2.74 -8.15 5.94
C LEU A 135 3.33 -7.43 4.73
N SER A 136 4.60 -7.68 4.38
CA SER A 136 5.12 -7.20 3.10
C SER A 136 4.43 -7.95 1.96
N LEU A 137 4.31 -7.29 0.80
CA LEU A 137 3.73 -7.90 -0.40
C LEU A 137 4.35 -9.27 -0.69
N ASP A 138 5.68 -9.38 -0.65
CA ASP A 138 6.41 -10.64 -0.87
C ASP A 138 6.00 -11.75 0.11
N ALA A 139 5.93 -11.43 1.40
CA ALA A 139 5.61 -12.40 2.43
C ALA A 139 4.16 -12.88 2.31
N LEU A 140 3.25 -11.98 1.93
CA LEU A 140 1.86 -12.31 1.67
C LEU A 140 1.70 -13.13 0.39
N CYS A 141 2.41 -12.78 -0.68
CA CYS A 141 2.41 -13.56 -1.91
C CYS A 141 2.93 -14.98 -1.65
N GLN A 142 4.04 -15.13 -0.92
CA GLN A 142 4.53 -16.43 -0.47
C GLN A 142 3.50 -17.18 0.37
N HIS A 143 2.86 -16.50 1.33
CA HIS A 143 1.82 -17.09 2.19
C HIS A 143 0.62 -17.62 1.41
N PHE A 144 0.21 -16.93 0.34
CA PHE A 144 -0.92 -17.32 -0.50
C PHE A 144 -0.53 -18.17 -1.72
N GLY A 145 0.76 -18.49 -1.91
CA GLY A 145 1.25 -19.22 -3.07
C GLY A 145 1.09 -18.46 -4.38
N ILE A 146 1.20 -17.13 -4.35
CA ILE A 146 1.17 -16.26 -5.53
C ILE A 146 2.59 -16.18 -6.11
N PRO A 147 2.81 -16.54 -7.38
CA PRO A 147 4.10 -16.37 -8.03
C PRO A 147 4.53 -14.90 -8.06
N LEU A 148 5.82 -14.66 -7.85
CA LEU A 148 6.41 -13.33 -7.91
C LEU A 148 7.37 -13.29 -9.09
N GLU A 149 7.17 -12.34 -10.02
CA GLU A 149 7.98 -12.17 -11.22
C GLU A 149 8.76 -10.86 -11.14
N CYS A 150 10.08 -10.86 -10.93
CA CYS A 150 10.90 -9.63 -10.85
C CYS A 150 10.37 -8.58 -9.84
N HIS A 151 10.63 -8.81 -8.56
CA HIS A 151 10.32 -7.89 -7.45
C HIS A 151 10.87 -6.47 -7.65
N HIS A 152 10.14 -5.48 -7.13
CA HIS A 152 10.50 -4.04 -7.14
C HIS A 152 10.52 -3.44 -8.55
N ARG A 153 9.50 -3.83 -9.32
CA ARG A 153 9.14 -3.19 -10.57
C ARG A 153 7.65 -2.93 -10.50
N ALA A 154 7.26 -1.69 -10.72
CA ALA A 154 5.93 -1.24 -10.34
C ALA A 154 4.80 -2.11 -10.94
N MET A 155 4.92 -2.51 -12.22
CA MET A 155 3.88 -3.36 -12.85
C MET A 155 3.84 -4.80 -12.30
N SER A 156 4.98 -5.34 -11.86
CA SER A 156 5.00 -6.65 -11.20
C SER A 156 4.31 -6.59 -9.85
N ASP A 157 4.59 -5.55 -9.07
CA ASP A 157 3.98 -5.34 -7.76
C ASP A 157 2.47 -5.06 -7.90
N VAL A 158 2.04 -4.35 -8.94
CA VAL A 158 0.62 -4.22 -9.33
C VAL A 158 -0.03 -5.58 -9.58
N ARG A 159 0.55 -6.44 -10.42
CA ARG A 159 -0.04 -7.77 -10.73
C ARG A 159 -0.09 -8.68 -9.50
N SER A 160 0.95 -8.64 -8.69
CA SER A 160 1.03 -9.36 -7.41
C SER A 160 -0.03 -8.85 -6.43
N THR A 161 -0.24 -7.54 -6.36
CA THR A 161 -1.26 -6.89 -5.54
C THR A 161 -2.67 -7.23 -5.99
N ILE A 162 -2.95 -7.29 -7.30
CA ILE A 162 -4.25 -7.75 -7.84
C ILE A 162 -4.52 -9.19 -7.39
N SER A 163 -3.52 -10.08 -7.55
CA SER A 163 -3.64 -11.47 -7.14
C SER A 163 -3.88 -11.60 -5.63
N LEU A 164 -3.14 -10.83 -4.83
CA LEU A 164 -3.30 -10.77 -3.37
C LEU A 164 -4.69 -10.25 -2.97
N PHE A 165 -5.15 -9.18 -3.62
CA PHE A 165 -6.49 -8.64 -3.42
C PHE A 165 -7.55 -9.71 -3.64
N GLN A 166 -7.49 -10.45 -4.76
CA GLN A 166 -8.41 -11.55 -5.05
C GLN A 166 -8.42 -12.61 -3.95
N ARG A 167 -7.26 -12.94 -3.34
CA ARG A 167 -7.19 -13.89 -2.21
C ARG A 167 -7.80 -13.33 -0.93
N LEU A 168 -7.58 -12.06 -0.64
CA LEU A 168 -8.05 -11.41 0.59
C LEU A 168 -9.57 -11.19 0.57
N VAL A 169 -10.17 -10.97 -0.60
CA VAL A 169 -11.60 -10.67 -0.73
C VAL A 169 -12.51 -11.88 -0.98
N GLN A 170 -11.99 -13.11 -1.08
CA GLN A 170 -12.82 -14.30 -1.39
C GLN A 170 -14.00 -14.53 -0.44
N GLY A 171 -13.94 -14.01 0.79
CA GLY A 171 -15.02 -14.09 1.78
C GLY A 171 -16.03 -12.93 1.74
N PHE A 172 -15.89 -11.99 0.81
CA PHE A 172 -16.71 -10.78 0.73
C PHE A 172 -17.51 -10.78 -0.57
N THR A 173 -18.83 -10.56 -0.48
CA THR A 173 -19.69 -10.42 -1.67
C THR A 173 -19.74 -8.96 -2.16
N TYR A 174 -19.80 -8.02 -1.22
CA TYR A 174 -20.08 -6.61 -1.50
C TYR A 174 -18.92 -5.71 -1.12
N LEU A 175 -18.68 -4.72 -1.97
CA LEU A 175 -17.62 -3.73 -1.79
C LEU A 175 -17.82 -2.92 -0.51
N GLU A 176 -19.05 -2.52 -0.20
CA GLU A 176 -19.35 -1.73 0.99
C GLU A 176 -19.03 -2.46 2.30
N THR A 177 -19.04 -3.81 2.30
CA THR A 177 -18.58 -4.61 3.44
C THR A 177 -17.08 -4.48 3.65
N VAL A 178 -16.31 -4.48 2.55
CA VAL A 178 -14.86 -4.22 2.60
C VAL A 178 -14.58 -2.79 3.06
N GLN A 179 -15.32 -1.80 2.53
CA GLN A 179 -15.19 -0.41 2.95
C GLN A 179 -15.45 -0.25 4.45
N THR A 180 -16.57 -0.78 4.95
CA THR A 180 -16.94 -0.69 6.37
C THR A 180 -15.89 -1.31 7.29
N LEU A 181 -15.22 -2.37 6.83
CA LEU A 181 -14.09 -2.98 7.54
C LEU A 181 -12.89 -2.02 7.59
N LEU A 182 -12.54 -1.41 6.45
CA LEU A 182 -11.41 -0.50 6.34
C LEU A 182 -11.66 0.85 7.02
N ASP A 183 -12.91 1.31 7.16
CA ASP A 183 -13.24 2.57 7.85
C ASP A 183 -12.95 2.55 9.36
N LYS A 184 -12.67 1.36 9.92
CA LYS A 184 -12.39 1.18 11.35
C LYS A 184 -10.94 0.75 11.56
N PRO A 185 -10.33 1.10 12.72
CA PRO A 185 -9.03 0.55 13.09
C PRO A 185 -9.09 -0.97 13.17
N ILE A 186 -8.09 -1.63 12.59
CA ILE A 186 -7.98 -3.09 12.56
C ILE A 186 -7.13 -3.54 13.75
N GLU A 187 -7.68 -4.46 14.56
CA GLU A 187 -6.91 -5.09 15.63
C GLU A 187 -5.93 -6.11 15.05
N MET A 188 -4.64 -5.78 15.11
CA MET A 188 -3.55 -6.61 14.64
C MET A 188 -3.19 -7.68 15.67
N LYS A 189 -2.84 -8.88 15.18
CA LYS A 189 -2.37 -9.97 16.05
C LYS A 189 -0.86 -9.99 16.24
N PHE A 190 -0.12 -9.55 15.22
CA PHE A 190 1.33 -9.61 15.16
C PHE A 190 1.92 -8.21 15.00
N MET A 191 3.09 -8.00 15.58
CA MET A 191 3.84 -6.76 15.45
C MET A 191 4.47 -6.71 14.04
N PRO A 192 4.22 -5.67 13.23
CA PRO A 192 4.64 -5.67 11.82
C PRO A 192 6.11 -5.24 11.63
N LEU A 193 6.71 -4.60 12.63
CA LEU A 193 7.99 -3.90 12.51
C LEU A 193 8.80 -3.90 13.80
N GLY A 194 10.06 -3.48 13.71
CA GLY A 194 10.97 -3.34 14.85
C GLY A 194 11.51 -4.67 15.40
N GLU A 195 12.08 -4.60 16.60
CA GLU A 195 12.72 -5.73 17.29
C GLU A 195 11.82 -6.96 17.41
N TYR A 196 10.52 -6.75 17.63
CA TYR A 196 9.54 -7.82 17.82
C TYR A 196 8.75 -8.11 16.53
N ARG A 197 9.27 -7.79 15.35
CA ARG A 197 8.60 -8.07 14.07
C ARG A 197 8.21 -9.55 13.98
N GLY A 198 6.94 -9.82 13.70
CA GLY A 198 6.33 -11.15 13.60
C GLY A 198 5.86 -11.75 14.94
N PHE A 199 6.21 -11.16 16.09
CA PHE A 199 5.75 -11.63 17.39
C PHE A 199 4.30 -11.25 17.63
N ALA A 200 3.56 -12.08 18.38
CA ALA A 200 2.21 -11.75 18.77
C ALA A 200 2.21 -10.52 19.69
N ILE A 201 1.31 -9.55 19.45
CA ILE A 201 1.22 -8.32 20.25
C ILE A 201 0.97 -8.64 21.74
N ARG A 202 0.17 -9.68 22.02
CA ARG A 202 -0.08 -10.20 23.38
C ARG A 202 1.15 -10.75 24.09
N GLN A 203 2.23 -11.06 23.36
CA GLN A 203 3.48 -11.59 23.91
C GLN A 203 4.55 -10.50 24.09
N LEU A 204 4.31 -9.27 23.65
CA LEU A 204 5.28 -8.19 23.78
C LEU A 204 5.59 -7.88 25.25
N PRO A 205 6.86 -7.61 25.63
CA PRO A 205 7.19 -7.13 26.97
C PRO A 205 6.42 -5.85 27.32
N LEU A 206 5.98 -5.72 28.58
CA LEU A 206 5.20 -4.56 29.00
C LEU A 206 5.98 -3.23 28.86
N SER A 207 7.31 -3.26 29.07
CA SER A 207 8.21 -2.14 28.84
C SER A 207 8.19 -1.69 27.38
N TYR A 208 8.32 -2.65 26.45
CA TYR A 208 8.26 -2.40 25.02
C TYR A 208 6.90 -1.86 24.60
N LEU A 209 5.81 -2.46 25.07
CA LEU A 209 4.44 -2.03 24.76
C LEU A 209 4.21 -0.57 25.19
N LYS A 210 4.62 -0.19 26.41
CA LYS A 210 4.52 1.20 26.91
C LYS A 210 5.33 2.18 26.07
N TRP A 211 6.52 1.78 25.62
CA TRP A 211 7.34 2.60 24.73
C TRP A 211 6.68 2.75 23.36
N ALA A 212 6.20 1.64 22.78
CA ALA A 212 5.63 1.58 21.44
C ALA A 212 4.35 2.43 21.33
N THR A 213 3.49 2.43 22.35
CA THR A 213 2.27 3.27 22.38
C THR A 213 2.53 4.78 22.34
N LYS A 214 3.76 5.23 22.63
CA LYS A 214 4.16 6.65 22.58
C LYS A 214 4.74 7.05 21.23
N LYS A 215 4.89 6.10 20.30
CA LYS A 215 5.41 6.36 18.95
C LYS A 215 4.29 6.73 18.00
N LYS A 216 4.64 7.50 16.97
CA LYS A 216 3.75 7.89 15.88
C LYS A 216 3.74 6.76 14.85
N PHE A 217 2.91 5.75 15.09
CA PHE A 217 2.63 4.67 14.15
C PHE A 217 1.33 4.91 13.40
N ASP A 218 1.07 4.07 12.39
CA ASP A 218 -0.22 4.05 11.71
C ASP A 218 -1.37 3.71 12.67
N LEU A 219 -2.59 4.04 12.24
CA LEU A 219 -3.80 3.93 13.05
C LEU A 219 -4.06 2.52 13.60
N ASP A 220 -3.89 1.48 12.78
CA ASP A 220 -4.18 0.10 13.18
C ASP A 220 -3.16 -0.38 14.21
N LEU A 221 -1.87 -0.08 14.00
CA LEU A 221 -0.82 -0.47 14.95
C LEU A 221 -0.97 0.27 16.28
N HIS A 222 -1.20 1.59 16.24
CA HIS A 222 -1.44 2.36 17.45
C HIS A 222 -2.66 1.85 18.23
N TYR A 223 -3.78 1.62 17.54
CA TYR A 223 -4.99 1.06 18.15
C TYR A 223 -4.73 -0.28 18.84
N SER A 224 -4.04 -1.20 18.15
CA SER A 224 -3.75 -2.55 18.65
C SER A 224 -2.87 -2.54 19.91
N LEU A 225 -1.80 -1.74 19.90
CA LEU A 225 -0.89 -1.60 21.05
C LEU A 225 -1.61 -0.96 22.25
N SER A 226 -2.40 0.09 22.01
CA SER A 226 -3.14 0.80 23.06
C SER A 226 -4.21 -0.11 23.70
N LYS A 227 -4.93 -0.88 22.89
CA LYS A 227 -5.93 -1.83 23.35
C LYS A 227 -5.32 -2.94 24.20
N GLU A 228 -4.19 -3.51 23.76
CA GLU A 228 -3.47 -4.52 24.53
C GLU A 228 -2.95 -3.97 25.87
N LEU A 229 -2.40 -2.75 25.86
CA LEU A 229 -1.94 -2.10 27.09
C LEU A 229 -3.08 -1.88 28.08
N GLN A 230 -4.28 -1.53 27.59
CA GLN A 230 -5.47 -1.37 28.40
C GLN A 230 -5.96 -2.70 28.98
N ARG A 231 -5.97 -3.79 28.20
CA ARG A 231 -6.32 -5.13 28.68
C ARG A 231 -5.45 -5.54 29.87
N ARG A 232 -4.12 -5.45 29.73
CA ARG A 232 -3.19 -5.82 30.80
C ARG A 232 -3.31 -4.95 32.06
N ARG A 233 -3.74 -3.70 31.92
CA ARG A 233 -4.00 -2.84 33.09
C ARG A 233 -5.22 -3.28 33.87
N ASN A 234 -6.23 -3.82 33.19
CA ASN A 234 -7.45 -4.31 33.83
C ASN A 234 -7.21 -5.67 34.51
N ASP A 235 -6.39 -6.55 33.90
CA ASP A 235 -6.05 -7.86 34.47
C ASP A 235 -5.23 -7.77 35.77
N VAL A 236 -4.48 -6.69 35.98
CA VAL A 236 -3.71 -6.44 37.21
C VAL A 236 -4.58 -5.83 38.32
N ARG A 237 -5.78 -5.32 37.99
CA ARG A 237 -6.71 -4.67 38.94
C ARG A 237 -7.81 -5.60 39.45
N ASN A 238 -7.95 -6.79 38.86
CA ASN A 238 -8.86 -7.87 39.28
C ASN A 238 -8.07 -8.98 39.95
#